data_AF-A0A841D8N1-F1
#
_entry.id   AF-A0A841D8N1-F1
#
_cell.length_a   1.000
_cell.length_b   1.000
_cell.length_c   1.000
_cell.angle_alpha   90.00
_cell.angle_beta   90.00
_cell.angle_gamma   90.00
#
_symmetry.space_group_name_H-M   'P 1'
#
loop_
_entity.id
_entity.type
_entity.pdbx_description
1 polymer ?
#
loop_
_entity_poly.entity_id
_entity_poly.type
_entity_poly.pdbx_seq_one_letter_code
_entity_poly.pdbx_strand_id
1 'polypeptide(L)'
;MNGDEQPGPDEIEQCFTEVLDGRMSREEADRRAWRWVTDDDLVWDDVSWWALGLLHGIGLRNGPDEDFLHDGEQVRQWLEELRRRRM
;
A
#
# COMPACT_ATOMS: atom_id res chain seq x y z
N MET A 1 4.31 19.81 17.11
CA MET A 1 3.27 18.83 16.76
C MET A 1 2.73 19.22 15.40
N ASN A 2 3.34 18.71 14.33
CA ASN A 2 2.64 18.67 13.05
C ASN A 2 1.95 17.32 13.10
N GLY A 3 0.64 17.32 13.34
CA GLY A 3 -0.15 16.11 13.23
C GLY A 3 -0.14 15.73 11.75
N ASP A 4 0.73 14.80 11.38
CA ASP A 4 0.41 13.95 10.23
C ASP A 4 -0.79 13.14 10.72
N GLU A 5 -1.99 13.59 10.35
CA GLU A 5 -3.23 12.91 10.67
C GLU A 5 -3.13 11.45 10.21
N GLN A 6 -3.63 10.52 11.03
CA GLN A 6 -3.57 9.11 10.69
C GLN A 6 -4.16 8.88 9.28
N PRO A 7 -3.43 8.22 8.37
CA PRO A 7 -3.92 7.97 7.02
C PRO A 7 -5.25 7.24 7.06
N GLY A 8 -6.25 7.79 6.40
CA GLY A 8 -7.52 7.12 6.23
C GLY A 8 -7.43 5.96 5.23
N PRO A 9 -8.44 5.07 5.22
CA PRO A 9 -8.55 4.02 4.20
C PRO A 9 -8.54 4.56 2.75
N ASP A 10 -9.01 5.79 2.54
CA ASP A 10 -8.95 6.46 1.24
C ASP A 10 -7.52 6.80 0.79
N GLU A 11 -6.64 7.19 1.71
CA GLU A 11 -5.24 7.46 1.38
C GLU A 11 -4.47 6.17 1.05
N ILE A 12 -4.79 5.09 1.75
CA ILE A 12 -4.25 3.76 1.45
C ILE A 12 -4.73 3.30 0.07
N GLU A 13 -6.02 3.45 -0.22
CA GLU A 13 -6.60 3.13 -1.55
C GLU A 13 -5.96 3.98 -2.67
N GLN A 14 -5.71 5.26 -2.39
CA GLN A 14 -5.06 6.15 -3.33
C GLN A 14 -3.66 5.67 -3.69
N CYS A 15 -2.88 5.12 -2.75
CA CYS A 15 -1.56 4.56 -3.04
C CYS A 15 -1.65 3.42 -4.07
N PHE A 16 -2.60 2.50 -3.93
CA PHE A 16 -2.82 1.44 -4.93
C PHE A 16 -3.19 2.01 -6.30
N THR A 17 -4.08 3.01 -6.32
CA THR A 17 -4.53 3.65 -7.55
C THR A 17 -3.37 4.36 -8.26
N GLU A 18 -2.54 5.09 -7.51
CA GLU A 18 -1.37 5.80 -8.04
C GLU A 18 -0.30 4.86 -8.58
N VAL A 19 -0.09 3.71 -7.94
CA VAL A 19 0.78 2.65 -8.46
C VAL A 19 0.25 2.10 -9.78
N LEU A 20 -1.06 1.81 -9.86
CA LEU A 20 -1.68 1.26 -11.08
C LEU A 20 -1.71 2.27 -12.24
N ASP A 21 -1.84 3.55 -11.92
CA ASP A 21 -1.78 4.65 -12.90
C ASP A 21 -0.34 5.00 -13.32
N GLY A 22 0.67 4.42 -12.67
CA GLY A 22 2.08 4.77 -12.89
C GLY A 22 2.47 6.16 -12.39
N ARG A 23 1.64 6.79 -11.55
CA ARG A 23 1.90 8.08 -10.90
C ARG A 23 2.82 7.95 -9.69
N MET A 24 2.85 6.77 -9.08
CA MET A 24 3.72 6.40 -7.96
C MET A 24 4.45 5.11 -8.30
N SER A 25 5.76 5.04 -7.99
CA SER A 25 6.51 3.79 -8.15
C SER A 25 6.14 2.80 -7.04
N ARG A 26 6.32 1.50 -7.30
CA ARG A 26 6.06 0.46 -6.29
C ARG A 26 7.01 0.56 -5.10
N GLU A 27 8.26 0.89 -5.37
CA GLU A 27 9.28 1.11 -4.33
C GLU A 27 8.97 2.35 -3.48
N GLU A 28 8.32 3.37 -4.05
CA GLU A 28 7.84 4.54 -3.30
C GLU A 28 6.62 4.20 -2.44
N ALA A 29 5.65 3.46 -2.99
CA ALA A 29 4.49 2.97 -2.24
C ALA A 29 4.91 2.06 -1.08
N ASP A 30 5.87 1.16 -1.30
CA ASP A 30 6.47 0.30 -0.29
C ASP A 30 7.08 1.11 0.86
N ARG A 31 7.92 2.11 0.53
CA ARG A 31 8.55 2.98 1.53
C ARG A 31 7.53 3.81 2.30
N ARG A 32 6.46 4.27 1.64
CA ARG A 32 5.36 5.00 2.28
C ARG A 32 4.62 4.12 3.27
N ALA A 33 4.28 2.89 2.87
CA ALA A 33 3.66 1.91 3.76
C ALA A 33 4.56 1.51 4.92
N TRP A 34 5.87 1.33 4.68
CA TRP A 34 6.85 1.09 5.74
C TRP A 34 6.81 2.20 6.79
N ARG A 35 6.85 3.48 6.38
CA ARG A 35 6.78 4.62 7.31
C ARG A 35 5.54 4.56 8.20
N TRP A 36 4.38 4.24 7.63
CA TRP A 36 3.12 4.12 8.36
C TRP A 36 3.05 2.92 9.29
N VAL A 37 3.58 1.77 8.86
CA VAL A 37 3.59 0.52 9.64
C VAL A 37 4.56 0.60 10.83
N THR A 38 5.65 1.37 10.71
CA THR A 38 6.65 1.53 11.78
C THR A 38 6.38 2.71 12.72
N ASP A 39 5.29 3.46 12.50
CA ASP A 39 4.91 4.56 13.37
C ASP A 39 4.01 4.04 14.50
N ASP A 40 4.58 3.92 15.70
CA ASP A 40 3.91 3.37 16.89
C ASP A 40 2.74 4.25 17.38
N ASP A 41 2.64 5.50 16.93
CA ASP A 41 1.54 6.40 17.29
C ASP A 41 0.28 6.19 16.42
N LEU A 42 0.37 5.42 15.33
CA LEU A 42 -0.75 5.12 14.43
C LEU A 42 -1.48 3.83 14.82
N VAL A 43 -2.81 3.86 14.79
CA VAL A 43 -3.67 2.73 15.18
C VAL A 43 -4.53 2.27 14.03
N TRP A 44 -4.31 1.05 13.55
CA TRP A 44 -4.97 0.52 12.36
C TRP A 44 -6.16 -0.37 12.69
N ASP A 45 -7.25 -0.21 11.95
CA ASP A 45 -8.26 -1.26 11.86
C ASP A 45 -7.75 -2.45 11.03
N ASP A 46 -8.42 -3.59 11.13
CA ASP A 46 -8.02 -4.84 10.46
C ASP A 46 -7.89 -4.70 8.94
N VAL A 47 -8.75 -3.88 8.30
CA VAL A 47 -8.76 -3.69 6.85
C VAL A 47 -7.59 -2.81 6.43
N SER A 48 -7.37 -1.69 7.13
CA SER A 48 -6.23 -0.81 6.90
C SER A 48 -4.91 -1.53 7.14
N TRP A 49 -4.79 -2.30 8.22
CA TRP A 49 -3.60 -3.09 8.52
C TRP A 49 -3.31 -4.14 7.44
N TRP A 50 -4.33 -4.86 6.98
CA TRP A 50 -4.20 -5.81 5.88
C TRP A 50 -3.71 -5.13 4.59
N ALA A 51 -4.29 -3.97 4.24
CA ALA A 51 -3.93 -3.25 3.02
C ALA A 51 -2.50 -2.69 3.09
N LEU A 52 -2.09 -2.17 4.25
CA LEU A 52 -0.71 -1.74 4.50
C LEU A 52 0.29 -2.88 4.38
N GLY A 53 -0.07 -4.08 4.85
CA GLY A 53 0.75 -5.28 4.67
C GLY A 53 0.93 -5.70 3.21
N LEU A 54 0.01 -5.33 2.30
CA LEU A 54 0.16 -5.56 0.86
C LEU A 54 1.00 -4.47 0.18
N LEU A 55 0.84 -3.21 0.58
CA LEU A 55 1.69 -2.13 0.10
C LEU A 55 3.13 -2.30 0.57
N HIS A 56 3.33 -2.74 1.82
CA HIS A 56 4.63 -3.10 2.36
C HIS A 56 5.07 -4.45 1.80
N GLY A 57 5.86 -4.41 0.74
CA GLY A 57 6.26 -5.56 -0.07
C GLY A 57 5.92 -5.40 -1.55
N ILE A 58 5.13 -4.38 -1.93
CA ILE A 58 4.73 -4.18 -3.33
C ILE A 58 5.93 -3.88 -4.26
N GLY A 59 7.02 -3.34 -3.69
CA GLY A 59 8.28 -3.07 -4.39
C GLY A 59 9.22 -4.27 -4.51
N LEU A 60 8.88 -5.44 -3.93
CA LEU A 60 9.74 -6.62 -3.96
C LEU A 60 9.84 -7.20 -5.37
N ARG A 61 11.03 -7.66 -5.74
CA ARG A 61 11.36 -8.30 -7.02
C ARG A 61 11.74 -9.76 -6.79
N ASN A 62 11.57 -10.59 -7.82
CA ASN A 62 11.98 -11.99 -7.79
C ASN A 62 13.51 -12.16 -7.71
N GLY A 63 14.26 -11.15 -8.15
CA GLY A 63 15.72 -11.07 -8.09
C GLY A 63 16.23 -9.69 -8.54
N PRO A 64 17.56 -9.46 -8.48
CA PRO A 64 18.18 -8.26 -9.06
C PRO A 64 17.87 -8.21 -10.57
N ASP A 65 17.31 -7.09 -11.03
CA ASP A 65 16.88 -6.87 -12.42
C ASP A 65 15.72 -7.75 -12.93
N GLU A 66 15.06 -8.51 -12.05
CA GLU A 66 13.85 -9.25 -12.40
C GLU A 66 12.58 -8.41 -12.20
N ASP A 67 11.48 -8.93 -12.74
CA ASP A 67 10.15 -8.38 -12.54
C ASP A 67 9.76 -8.40 -11.06
N PHE A 68 8.81 -7.52 -10.73
CA PHE A 68 8.20 -7.49 -9.41
C PHE A 68 7.57 -8.83 -9.06
N LEU A 69 7.64 -9.19 -7.77
CA LEU A 69 6.99 -10.38 -7.21
C LEU A 69 5.48 -10.40 -7.48
N HIS A 70 4.88 -9.21 -7.52
CA HIS A 70 3.45 -9.01 -7.71
C HIS A 70 3.19 -8.26 -9.01
N ASP A 71 2.45 -8.81 -9.96
CA ASP A 71 2.17 -8.13 -11.23
C ASP A 71 1.08 -7.03 -11.08
N GLY A 72 0.78 -6.32 -12.18
CA GLY A 72 -0.24 -5.26 -12.15
C GLY A 72 -1.67 -5.77 -12.00
N GLU A 73 -1.94 -7.03 -12.37
CA GLU A 73 -3.26 -7.64 -12.20
C GLU A 73 -3.51 -7.99 -10.74
N GLN A 74 -2.51 -8.57 -10.06
CA GLN A 74 -2.56 -8.86 -8.64
C GLN A 74 -2.80 -7.59 -7.81
N VAL A 75 -2.13 -6.48 -8.15
CA VAL A 75 -2.36 -5.19 -7.50
C VAL A 75 -3.80 -4.67 -7.72
N ARG A 76 -4.39 -4.87 -8.91
CA ARG A 76 -5.82 -4.55 -9.15
C ARG A 76 -6.74 -5.40 -8.29
N GLN A 77 -6.50 -6.69 -8.20
CA GLN A 77 -7.31 -7.61 -7.39
C GLN A 77 -7.28 -7.21 -5.91
N TRP A 78 -6.13 -6.76 -5.40
CA TRP A 78 -6.01 -6.23 -4.05
C TRP A 78 -6.81 -4.93 -3.85
N LEU A 79 -6.75 -4.00 -4.80
CA LEU A 79 -7.53 -2.77 -4.75
C LEU A 79 -9.04 -3.05 -4.75
N GLU A 80 -9.50 -3.99 -5.57
CA GLU A 80 -10.91 -4.41 -5.57
C GLU A 80 -11.32 -5.09 -4.27
N GLU A 81 -10.46 -5.92 -3.70
CA GLU A 81 -10.70 -6.57 -2.41
C GLU A 81 -10.75 -5.56 -1.27
N LEU A 82 -9.86 -4.55 -1.27
CA LEU A 82 -9.89 -3.44 -0.32
C LEU A 82 -11.26 -2.75 -0.37
N ARG A 83 -11.72 -2.38 -1.57
CA ARG A 83 -13.04 -1.74 -1.76
C ARG A 83 -14.19 -2.59 -1.25
N ARG A 84 -14.13 -3.92 -1.42
CA ARG A 84 -15.16 -4.85 -0.90
C ARG A 84 -15.15 -4.92 0.62
N ARG A 85 -13.97 -4.96 1.26
CA ARG A 85 -13.85 -5.07 2.72
C ARG A 85 -14.23 -3.78 3.47
N ARG A 86 -14.23 -2.65 2.76
CA ARG A 86 -14.63 -1.34 3.29
C ARG A 86 -16.15 -1.11 3.28
N MET A 87 -16.93 -1.98 2.60
CA MET A 87 -18.40 -1.93 2.59
C MET A 87 -18.99 -2.57 3.85
#